data_AF-A0A0J1BA63-F1
#
_entry.id   AF-A0A0J1BA63-F1
#
_cell.length_a   1.000
_cell.length_b   1.000
_cell.length_c   1.000
_cell.angle_alpha   90.00
_cell.angle_beta   90.00
_cell.angle_gamma   90.00
#
_symmetry.space_group_name_H-M   'P 1'
#
loop_
_entity.id
_entity.type
_entity.pdbx_description
1 polymer ?
#
loop_
_entity_poly.entity_id
_entity_poly.type
_entity_poly.pdbx_seq_one_letter_code
_entity_poly.pdbx_strand_id
1 'polypeptide(L)'
;MFHVPTDGRWDAQSIAELLRHRDLDACAVDDTVRITLPLTQPHSLVGKLVWSLFRPSPPKITISYSSEKFIRNVDLEYDVMKMSMDCPCFDDIAEAMRQRGYLADDDRKIAARYVPGSTELAKLFDEIDELQIQKEDLVAKQDFENAVIVRDKEEEIRSIIDAMLFKLVSRTTDTENRDEP
;
A
#
# COMPACT_ATOMS: atom_id res chain seq x y z
N MET A 1 0.02 0.75 -5.65
CA MET A 1 0.87 0.55 -4.47
C MET A 1 1.79 1.76 -4.33
N PHE A 2 2.22 2.10 -3.11
CA PHE A 2 3.17 3.18 -2.85
C PHE A 2 4.43 2.65 -2.18
N HIS A 3 5.56 3.29 -2.46
CA HIS A 3 6.85 2.95 -1.90
C HIS A 3 7.66 4.20 -1.58
N VAL A 4 8.12 4.32 -0.33
CA VAL A 4 9.12 5.31 0.08
C VAL A 4 10.50 4.79 -0.33
N PRO A 5 11.24 5.52 -1.19
CA PRO A 5 12.60 5.13 -1.57
C PRO A 5 13.55 5.00 -0.37
N THR A 6 14.61 4.19 -0.48
CA THR A 6 15.57 3.96 0.62
C THR A 6 16.36 5.21 1.05
N ASP A 7 16.54 6.17 0.14
CA ASP A 7 17.11 7.50 0.39
C ASP A 7 16.05 8.51 0.86
N GLY A 8 14.77 8.14 0.79
CA GLY A 8 13.64 8.92 1.24
C GLY A 8 13.38 8.74 2.74
N ARG A 9 12.78 9.78 3.34
CA ARG A 9 12.25 9.71 4.71
C ARG A 9 10.75 9.84 4.67
N TRP A 10 10.05 8.87 5.28
CA TRP A 10 8.60 8.97 5.50
C TRP A 10 8.27 10.23 6.30
N ASP A 11 7.23 10.92 5.86
CA ASP A 11 6.83 12.23 6.35
C ASP A 11 5.30 12.37 6.29
N ALA A 12 4.65 11.80 7.30
CA ALA A 12 3.20 11.80 7.41
C ALA A 12 2.64 13.23 7.43
N GLN A 13 3.34 14.17 8.08
CA GLN A 13 2.90 15.56 8.18
C GLN A 13 2.86 16.24 6.81
N SER A 14 3.92 16.10 6.02
CA SER A 14 3.98 16.66 4.66
C SER A 14 2.91 16.05 3.75
N ILE A 15 2.69 14.73 3.82
CA ILE A 15 1.62 14.08 3.05
C ILE A 15 0.24 14.61 3.47
N ALA A 16 -0.04 14.71 4.78
CA ALA A 16 -1.30 15.25 5.26
C ALA A 16 -1.54 16.70 4.81
N GLU A 17 -0.49 17.52 4.76
CA GLU A 17 -0.55 18.88 4.21
C GLU A 17 -0.89 18.88 2.72
N LEU A 18 -0.20 18.07 1.91
CA LEU A 18 -0.47 17.95 0.47
C LEU A 18 -1.90 17.49 0.18
N LEU A 19 -2.45 16.60 1.01
CA LEU A 19 -3.83 16.14 0.89
C LEU A 19 -4.84 17.23 1.28
N ARG A 20 -4.56 18.02 2.32
CA ARG A 20 -5.41 19.17 2.69
C ARG A 20 -5.45 20.25 1.62
N HIS A 21 -4.37 20.46 0.87
CA HIS A 21 -4.35 21.37 -0.29
C HIS A 21 -5.23 20.88 -1.45
N ARG A 22 -5.72 19.63 -1.40
CA ARG A 22 -6.64 19.01 -2.36
C ARG A 22 -8.04 18.83 -1.76
N ASP A 23 -8.39 19.62 -0.75
CA ASP A 23 -9.69 19.60 -0.09
C ASP A 23 -10.05 18.28 0.61
N LEU A 24 -9.06 17.43 0.92
CA LEU A 24 -9.25 16.25 1.75
C LEU A 24 -9.07 16.58 3.24
N ASP A 25 -9.98 16.09 4.09
CA ASP A 25 -9.85 16.17 5.54
C ASP A 25 -8.81 15.14 6.03
N ALA A 26 -7.53 15.52 5.91
CA ALA A 26 -6.39 14.70 6.25
C ALA A 26 -5.65 15.24 7.49
N CYS A 27 -5.25 14.36 8.40
CA CYS A 27 -4.40 14.68 9.55
C CYS A 27 -3.29 13.64 9.73
N ALA A 28 -2.14 14.08 10.24
CA ALA A 28 -1.08 13.19 10.68
C ALA A 28 -1.32 12.82 12.15
N VAL A 29 -1.26 11.53 12.46
CA VAL A 29 -1.33 11.00 13.82
C VAL A 29 -0.14 10.04 13.97
N ASP A 30 0.83 10.45 14.78
CA ASP A 30 2.14 9.80 14.87
C ASP A 30 2.76 9.65 13.46
N ASP A 31 3.16 8.45 13.07
CA ASP A 31 3.71 8.14 11.74
C ASP A 31 2.65 7.72 10.72
N THR A 32 1.37 8.03 10.95
CA THR A 32 0.27 7.67 10.03
C THR A 32 -0.46 8.89 9.51
N VAL A 33 -1.03 8.78 8.31
CA VAL A 33 -1.93 9.79 7.75
C VAL A 33 -3.35 9.24 7.78
N ARG A 34 -4.26 9.95 8.41
CA ARG A 34 -5.68 9.61 8.45
C ARG A 34 -6.46 10.59 7.60
N ILE A 35 -7.26 10.07 6.68
CA ILE A 35 -8.17 10.82 5.83
C ILE A 35 -9.59 10.47 6.23
N THR A 36 -10.39 11.46 6.61
CA THR A 36 -11.80 11.29 6.92
C THR A 36 -12.61 11.72 5.70
N LEU A 37 -13.42 10.80 5.16
CA LEU A 37 -14.25 11.13 4.01
C LEU A 37 -15.60 11.69 4.44
N PRO A 38 -16.18 12.61 3.66
CA PRO A 38 -17.49 13.15 3.96
C PRO A 38 -18.54 12.04 3.94
N LEU A 39 -19.46 12.12 4.90
CA LEU A 39 -20.61 11.25 4.97
C LEU A 39 -21.59 11.61 3.85
N THR A 40 -21.69 10.76 2.83
CA THR A 40 -22.64 10.97 1.74
C THR A 40 -24.04 10.54 2.18
N GLN A 41 -24.98 11.47 2.35
CA GLN A 41 -26.35 11.12 2.71
C GLN A 41 -27.00 10.29 1.59
N PRO A 42 -27.68 9.19 1.92
CA PRO A 42 -28.37 8.37 0.93
C PRO A 42 -29.55 9.13 0.33
N HIS A 43 -29.69 9.05 -0.98
CA HIS A 43 -30.80 9.68 -1.70
C HIS A 43 -32.14 8.95 -1.51
N SER A 44 -32.12 7.66 -1.13
CA SER A 44 -33.32 6.83 -0.99
C SER A 44 -33.98 6.95 0.39
N LEU A 45 -35.32 6.78 0.43
CA LEU A 45 -36.10 6.82 1.69
C LEU A 45 -35.66 5.73 2.69
N VAL A 46 -35.44 4.50 2.21
CA VAL A 46 -34.93 3.40 3.03
C VAL A 46 -33.54 3.72 3.55
N GLY A 47 -32.66 4.27 2.69
CA GLY A 47 -31.34 4.70 3.09
C GLY A 47 -31.38 5.78 4.17
N LYS A 48 -32.25 6.79 4.05
CA LYS A 48 -32.44 7.83 5.08
C LYS A 48 -32.96 7.26 6.40
N LEU A 49 -33.86 6.27 6.36
CA LEU A 49 -34.36 5.60 7.57
C LEU A 49 -33.25 4.85 8.30
N VAL A 50 -32.47 4.02 7.57
CA VAL A 50 -31.30 3.30 8.10
C VAL A 50 -30.27 4.30 8.65
N TRP A 51 -29.99 5.37 7.91
CA TRP A 51 -29.06 6.41 8.35
C TRP A 51 -29.47 7.06 9.67
N SER A 52 -30.76 7.32 9.85
CA SER A 52 -31.30 7.92 11.08
C SER A 52 -31.21 6.98 12.29
N LEU A 53 -31.37 5.68 12.07
CA LEU A 53 -31.33 4.65 13.11
C LEU A 53 -29.90 4.29 13.53
N PHE A 54 -28.97 4.24 12.59
CA PHE A 54 -27.62 3.70 12.83
C PHE A 54 -26.51 4.76 12.99
N ARG A 55 -26.78 6.05 12.70
CA ARG A 55 -25.81 7.15 12.76
C ARG A 55 -24.42 6.74 12.24
N PRO A 56 -24.28 6.52 10.93
CA PRO A 56 -23.06 5.96 10.38
C PRO A 56 -21.86 6.86 10.67
N SER A 57 -20.74 6.22 11.04
CA SER A 57 -19.46 6.90 11.16
C SER A 57 -18.89 7.24 9.78
N PRO A 58 -18.19 8.37 9.63
CA PRO A 58 -17.51 8.71 8.39
C PRO A 58 -16.55 7.59 7.96
N PRO A 59 -16.47 7.26 6.65
CA PRO A 59 -15.42 6.38 6.14
C PRO A 59 -14.05 6.99 6.43
N LYS A 60 -13.05 6.13 6.63
CA LYS A 60 -11.68 6.55 6.91
C LYS A 60 -10.72 5.77 6.03
N ILE A 61 -9.71 6.45 5.52
CA ILE A 61 -8.51 5.84 4.95
C ILE A 61 -7.37 6.12 5.93
N THR A 62 -6.60 5.08 6.27
CA THR A 62 -5.35 5.22 7.01
C THR A 62 -4.21 4.85 6.07
N ILE A 63 -3.20 5.70 6.02
CA ILE A 63 -1.95 5.45 5.32
C ILE A 63 -0.86 5.29 6.37
N SER A 64 -0.21 4.14 6.36
CA SER A 64 0.86 3.80 7.30
C SER A 64 2.14 3.45 6.55
N TYR A 65 3.26 3.69 7.20
CA TYR A 65 4.57 3.29 6.72
C TYR A 65 5.14 2.20 7.63
N SER A 66 5.78 1.19 7.04
CA SER A 66 6.50 0.14 7.75
C SER A 66 7.92 0.02 7.21
N SER A 67 8.92 0.27 8.06
CA SER A 67 10.32 0.06 7.73
C SER A 67 10.73 -1.42 7.70
N GLU A 68 9.85 -2.33 8.12
CA GLU A 68 10.12 -3.78 8.11
C GLU A 68 9.86 -4.40 6.74
N LYS A 69 9.10 -3.70 5.88
CA LYS A 69 8.85 -4.08 4.49
C LYS A 69 9.75 -3.26 3.58
N PHE A 70 10.27 -3.85 2.50
CA PHE A 70 11.12 -3.12 1.56
C PHE A 70 10.28 -2.45 0.48
N ILE A 71 9.56 -3.24 -0.32
CA ILE A 71 8.81 -2.72 -1.47
C ILE A 71 7.49 -2.09 -1.01
N ARG A 72 6.63 -2.88 -0.38
CA ARG A 72 5.29 -2.47 0.08
C ARG A 72 5.37 -1.82 1.45
N ASN A 73 6.26 -0.83 1.56
CA ASN A 73 6.53 -0.15 2.82
C ASN A 73 5.50 0.94 3.15
N VAL A 74 4.52 1.18 2.28
CA VAL A 74 3.35 2.02 2.56
C VAL A 74 2.08 1.21 2.37
N ASP A 75 1.29 1.09 3.43
CA ASP A 75 0.01 0.39 3.44
C ASP A 75 -1.16 1.41 3.43
N LEU A 76 -2.21 1.08 2.68
CA LEU A 76 -3.48 1.82 2.67
C LEU A 76 -4.58 0.94 3.25
N GLU A 77 -5.08 1.32 4.41
CA GLU A 77 -6.18 0.64 5.08
C GLU A 77 -7.48 1.43 4.91
N TYR A 78 -8.51 0.77 4.40
CA TYR A 78 -9.86 1.34 4.28
C TYR A 78 -10.90 0.21 4.27
N ASP A 79 -12.15 0.57 4.56
CA ASP A 79 -13.27 -0.39 4.56
C ASP A 79 -13.81 -0.58 3.13
N VAL A 80 -13.41 -1.67 2.49
CA VAL A 80 -13.82 -2.04 1.12
C VAL A 80 -15.33 -2.23 0.96
N MET A 81 -16.06 -2.51 2.05
CA MET A 81 -17.52 -2.62 2.00
C MET A 81 -18.21 -1.26 2.00
N LYS A 82 -17.49 -0.20 2.39
CA LYS A 82 -17.99 1.18 2.44
C LYS A 82 -17.45 2.07 1.33
N MET A 83 -16.38 1.65 0.65
CA MET A 83 -15.66 2.49 -0.30
C MET A 83 -15.34 1.72 -1.58
N SER A 84 -15.73 2.28 -2.72
CA SER A 84 -15.28 1.80 -4.03
C SER A 84 -13.84 2.25 -4.31
N MET A 85 -13.08 1.42 -5.02
CA MET A 85 -11.77 1.76 -5.58
C MET A 85 -11.82 2.93 -6.56
N ASP A 86 -12.99 3.25 -7.12
CA ASP A 86 -13.20 4.41 -7.99
C ASP A 86 -13.37 5.74 -7.22
N CYS A 87 -13.11 5.76 -5.91
CA CYS A 87 -13.13 7.01 -5.15
C CYS A 87 -12.07 7.98 -5.68
N PRO A 88 -12.43 9.21 -6.09
CA PRO A 88 -11.46 10.21 -6.56
C PRO A 88 -10.35 10.51 -5.54
N CYS A 89 -10.65 10.29 -4.26
CA CYS A 89 -9.70 10.42 -3.17
C CYS A 89 -8.42 9.58 -3.35
N PHE A 90 -8.47 8.44 -4.06
CA PHE A 90 -7.29 7.63 -4.32
C PHE A 90 -6.33 8.29 -5.31
N ASP A 91 -6.84 9.04 -6.28
CA ASP A 91 -6.01 9.81 -7.22
C ASP A 91 -5.30 10.97 -6.51
N ASP A 92 -6.01 11.65 -5.61
CA ASP A 92 -5.43 12.71 -4.77
C ASP A 92 -4.33 12.17 -3.85
N ILE A 93 -4.53 10.98 -3.27
CA ILE A 93 -3.49 10.28 -2.51
C ILE A 93 -2.31 9.96 -3.40
N ALA A 94 -2.55 9.41 -4.59
CA ALA A 94 -1.47 9.04 -5.49
C ALA A 94 -0.63 10.25 -5.90
N GLU A 95 -1.26 11.37 -6.16
CA GLU A 95 -0.58 12.60 -6.52
C GLU A 95 0.20 13.22 -5.35
N ALA A 96 -0.37 13.19 -4.14
CA ALA A 96 0.36 13.63 -2.94
C ALA A 96 1.62 12.79 -2.70
N MET A 97 1.54 11.47 -2.87
CA MET A 97 2.69 10.57 -2.77
C MET A 97 3.76 10.87 -3.82
N ARG A 98 3.37 11.06 -5.08
CA ARG A 98 4.30 11.42 -6.17
C ARG A 98 4.99 12.75 -5.91
N GLN A 99 4.27 13.77 -5.44
CA GLN A 99 4.84 15.08 -5.13
C GLN A 99 5.87 15.03 -4.01
N ARG A 100 5.74 14.08 -3.08
CA ARG A 100 6.74 13.84 -2.04
C ARG A 100 7.97 13.07 -2.51
N GLY A 101 7.93 12.56 -3.75
CA GLY A 101 8.96 11.73 -4.36
C GLY A 101 8.79 10.23 -4.09
N TYR A 102 7.64 9.81 -3.55
CA TYR A 102 7.37 8.39 -3.35
C TYR A 102 6.93 7.74 -4.67
N LEU A 103 7.28 6.47 -4.82
CA LEU A 103 6.98 5.72 -6.03
C LEU A 103 5.56 5.19 -5.97
N ALA A 104 4.84 5.31 -7.07
CA ALA A 104 3.56 4.65 -7.30
C ALA A 104 3.70 3.75 -8.52
N ASP A 105 4.12 2.50 -8.31
CA ASP A 105 4.39 1.55 -9.38
C ASP A 105 4.13 0.11 -8.92
N ASP A 106 4.31 -0.84 -9.83
CA ASP A 106 4.25 -2.27 -9.55
C ASP A 106 5.43 -2.77 -8.70
N ASP A 107 5.21 -3.82 -7.91
CA ASP A 107 6.23 -4.42 -7.04
C ASP A 107 7.51 -4.78 -7.82
N ARG A 108 7.36 -5.40 -9.00
CA ARG A 108 8.49 -5.84 -9.84
C ARG A 108 9.30 -4.64 -10.32
N LYS A 109 8.62 -3.57 -10.72
CA LYS A 109 9.28 -2.34 -11.20
C LYS A 109 10.00 -1.60 -10.09
N ILE A 110 9.43 -1.58 -8.88
CA ILE A 110 10.12 -1.01 -7.71
C ILE A 110 11.36 -1.85 -7.39
N ALA A 111 11.24 -3.18 -7.33
CA ALA A 111 12.39 -4.07 -7.10
C ALA A 111 13.49 -3.89 -8.17
N ALA A 112 13.10 -3.77 -9.44
CA ALA A 112 14.03 -3.60 -10.56
C ALA A 112 14.81 -2.28 -10.53
N ARG A 113 14.35 -1.25 -9.81
CA ARG A 113 15.13 -0.02 -9.58
C ARG A 113 16.33 -0.26 -8.67
N TYR A 114 16.21 -1.19 -7.73
CA TYR A 114 17.27 -1.50 -6.76
C TYR A 114 18.18 -2.62 -7.24
N VAL A 115 17.62 -3.64 -7.87
CA VAL A 115 18.37 -4.81 -8.35
C VAL A 115 17.95 -5.11 -9.80
N PRO A 116 18.41 -4.32 -10.78
CA PRO A 116 18.01 -4.47 -12.17
C PRO A 116 18.45 -5.83 -12.73
N GLY A 117 17.55 -6.48 -13.47
CA GLY A 117 17.85 -7.74 -14.18
C GLY A 117 18.00 -8.98 -13.28
N SER A 118 17.60 -8.92 -12.00
CA SER A 118 17.63 -10.09 -11.13
C SER A 118 16.66 -11.18 -11.59
N THR A 119 17.22 -12.27 -12.11
CA THR A 119 16.45 -13.46 -12.49
C THR A 119 15.83 -14.18 -11.30
N GLU A 120 16.45 -14.06 -10.13
CA GLU A 120 15.95 -14.68 -8.90
C GLU A 120 14.70 -13.96 -8.39
N LEU A 121 14.75 -12.62 -8.31
CA LEU A 121 13.57 -11.82 -7.97
C LEU A 121 12.44 -12.01 -8.98
N ALA A 122 12.76 -12.07 -10.28
CA ALA A 122 11.76 -12.31 -11.32
C ALA A 122 10.97 -13.61 -11.07
N LYS A 123 11.66 -14.71 -10.74
CA LYS A 123 11.02 -15.99 -10.42
C LYS A 123 10.11 -15.92 -9.19
N LEU A 124 10.55 -15.24 -8.13
CA LEU A 124 9.74 -15.09 -6.92
C LEU A 124 8.47 -14.28 -7.18
N PHE A 125 8.55 -13.26 -8.03
CA PHE A 125 7.35 -12.52 -8.45
C PHE A 125 6.44 -13.35 -9.37
N ASP A 126 6.99 -14.18 -10.26
CA ASP A 126 6.19 -15.10 -11.08
C ASP A 126 5.42 -16.10 -10.18
N GLU A 127 6.06 -16.60 -9.12
CA GLU A 127 5.42 -17.48 -8.14
C GLU A 127 4.29 -16.78 -7.36
N ILE A 128 4.48 -15.50 -6.99
CA ILE A 128 3.42 -14.68 -6.38
C ILE A 128 2.20 -14.55 -7.31
N ASP A 129 2.42 -14.28 -8.60
CA ASP A 129 1.33 -14.14 -9.57
C ASP A 129 0.56 -15.46 -9.74
N GLU A 130 1.27 -16.59 -9.76
CA GLU A 130 0.65 -17.93 -9.79
C GLU A 130 -0.18 -18.21 -8.53
N LEU A 131 0.33 -17.85 -7.35
CA LEU A 131 -0.42 -18.00 -6.08
C LEU A 131 -1.64 -17.08 -6.04
N GLN A 132 -1.55 -15.88 -6.60
CA GLN A 132 -2.70 -14.98 -6.67
C GLN A 132 -3.83 -15.57 -7.51
N ILE A 133 -3.53 -16.14 -8.68
CA ILE A 133 -4.51 -16.84 -9.53
C ILE A 133 -5.14 -18.01 -8.77
N GLN A 134 -4.32 -18.83 -8.09
CA GLN A 134 -4.82 -19.95 -7.30
C GLN A 134 -5.76 -19.50 -6.17
N LYS A 135 -5.43 -18.40 -5.48
CA LYS A 135 -6.24 -17.82 -4.42
C LYS A 135 -7.60 -17.34 -4.95
N GLU A 136 -7.62 -16.65 -6.10
CA GLU A 136 -8.84 -16.19 -6.75
C GLU A 136 -9.76 -17.38 -7.12
N ASP A 137 -9.18 -18.46 -7.66
CA ASP A 137 -9.90 -19.69 -7.98
C ASP A 137 -10.50 -20.37 -6.74
N LEU A 138 -9.77 -20.40 -5.62
CA LEU A 138 -10.25 -20.98 -4.35
C LEU A 138 -11.37 -20.15 -3.73
N VAL A 139 -11.24 -18.82 -3.75
CA VAL A 139 -12.29 -17.90 -3.28
C VAL A 139 -13.55 -18.05 -4.13
N ALA A 140 -13.42 -18.19 -5.45
CA ALA A 140 -14.56 -18.43 -6.34
C ALA A 140 -15.28 -19.75 -6.03
N LYS A 141 -14.55 -20.77 -5.56
CA LYS A 141 -15.09 -22.06 -5.10
C LYS A 141 -15.56 -22.05 -3.64
N GLN A 142 -15.49 -20.90 -2.95
CA GLN A 142 -15.78 -20.76 -1.52
C GLN A 142 -14.90 -21.64 -0.61
N ASP A 143 -13.73 -22.04 -1.09
CA ASP A 143 -12.75 -22.81 -0.33
C ASP A 143 -11.81 -21.84 0.42
N PHE A 144 -12.35 -21.24 1.47
CA PHE A 144 -11.65 -20.20 2.23
C PHE A 144 -10.49 -20.74 3.06
N GLU A 145 -10.53 -22.00 3.48
CA GLU A 145 -9.46 -22.63 4.26
C GLU A 145 -8.20 -22.77 3.43
N ASN A 146 -8.31 -23.32 2.22
CA ASN A 146 -7.16 -23.41 1.32
C ASN A 146 -6.72 -22.04 0.79
N ALA A 147 -7.65 -21.10 0.59
CA ALA A 147 -7.30 -19.74 0.20
C ALA A 147 -6.41 -19.04 1.24
N VAL A 148 -6.65 -19.29 2.53
CA VAL A 148 -5.78 -18.80 3.62
C VAL A 148 -4.38 -19.41 3.55
N ILE A 149 -4.27 -20.71 3.30
CA ILE A 149 -2.96 -21.38 3.16
C ILE A 149 -2.17 -20.79 1.98
N VAL A 150 -2.83 -20.54 0.84
CA VAL A 150 -2.20 -19.91 -0.33
C VAL A 150 -1.77 -18.48 -0.02
N ARG A 151 -2.59 -17.70 0.69
CA ARG A 151 -2.23 -16.35 1.16
C ARG A 151 -0.99 -16.37 2.04
N ASP A 152 -0.90 -17.32 2.98
CA ASP A 152 0.23 -17.38 3.91
C ASP A 152 1.55 -17.74 3.18
N LYS A 153 1.48 -18.58 2.15
CA LYS A 153 2.62 -18.85 1.25
C LYS A 153 3.03 -17.62 0.44
N GLU A 154 2.06 -16.86 -0.07
CA GLU A 154 2.33 -15.61 -0.77
C GLU A 154 3.11 -14.63 0.13
N GLU A 155 2.70 -14.51 1.40
CA GLU A 155 3.37 -13.64 2.39
C GLU A 155 4.79 -14.11 2.73
N GLU A 156 5.03 -15.42 2.77
CA GLU A 156 6.37 -15.99 2.95
C GLU A 156 7.31 -15.58 1.81
N ILE A 157 6.85 -15.69 0.55
CA ILE A 157 7.66 -15.29 -0.62
C ILE A 157 7.92 -13.78 -0.59
N ARG A 158 6.93 -12.97 -0.21
CA ARG A 158 7.11 -11.51 -0.05
C ARG A 158 8.18 -11.18 1.00
N SER A 159 8.18 -11.89 2.13
CA SER A 159 9.19 -11.75 3.17
C SER A 159 10.59 -12.12 2.67
N ILE A 160 10.71 -13.15 1.82
CA ILE A 160 11.99 -13.52 1.17
C ILE A 160 12.47 -12.40 0.25
N ILE A 161 11.59 -11.85 -0.58
CA ILE A 161 11.90 -10.72 -1.48
C ILE A 161 12.41 -9.52 -0.68
N ASP A 162 11.70 -9.13 0.38
CA ASP A 162 12.09 -8.01 1.23
C ASP A 162 13.48 -8.26 1.88
N ALA A 163 13.70 -9.46 2.44
CA ALA A 163 15.00 -9.82 3.02
C ALA A 163 16.15 -9.78 2.00
N MET A 164 15.92 -10.24 0.77
CA MET A 164 16.89 -10.15 -0.31
C MET A 164 17.21 -8.69 -0.65
N LEU A 165 16.20 -7.85 -0.79
CA LEU A 165 16.37 -6.45 -1.15
C LEU A 165 17.09 -5.65 -0.07
N PHE A 166 16.70 -5.82 1.20
CA PHE A 166 17.44 -5.22 2.32
C PHE A 166 18.92 -5.61 2.31
N LYS A 167 19.21 -6.90 2.12
CA LYS A 167 20.59 -7.40 2.11
C LYS A 167 21.41 -6.87 0.94
N LEU A 168 20.83 -6.80 -0.25
CA LEU A 168 21.53 -6.37 -1.46
C LEU A 168 21.79 -4.87 -1.46
N VAL A 169 20.79 -4.06 -1.07
CA VAL A 169 20.90 -2.60 -1.08
C VAL A 169 21.89 -2.11 -0.02
N SER A 170 21.86 -2.68 1.20
CA SER A 170 22.84 -2.32 2.24
C SER A 170 24.29 -2.65 1.85
N ARG A 171 24.51 -3.69 1.04
CA ARG A 171 25.85 -4.03 0.56
C ARG A 171 26.37 -3.02 -0.47
N THR A 172 25.49 -2.49 -1.32
CA THR A 172 25.88 -1.50 -2.33
C THR A 172 26.32 -0.20 -1.66
N THR A 173 25.61 0.27 -0.63
CA THR A 173 25.97 1.49 0.12
C THR A 173 27.29 1.38 0.91
N ASP A 174 27.64 0.18 1.36
CA ASP A 174 28.92 -0.07 2.04
C ASP A 174 30.12 -0.09 1.08
N THR A 175 29.87 -0.38 -0.20
CA THR A 175 30.91 -0.47 -1.22
C THR A 175 31.25 0.91 -1.77
N GLU A 176 30.25 1.78 -1.96
CA GLU A 176 30.46 3.16 -2.43
C GLU A 176 31.22 4.04 -1.40
N ASN A 177 31.06 3.79 -0.10
CA ASN A 177 31.78 4.53 0.95
C ASN A 177 33.25 4.09 1.16
N ARG A 178 33.74 3.08 0.42
CA ARG A 178 35.14 2.61 0.51
C ARG A 178 36.05 3.18 -0.57
N ASP A 179 35.51 3.96 -1.51
CA ASP A 179 36.25 4.50 -2.66
C ASP A 179 36.52 6.03 -2.56
N GLU A 180 36.34 6.67 -1.40
CA GLU A 180 36.87 8.02 -1.17
C GLU A 180 38.26 7.98 -0.50
N PRO A 181 39.30 8.54 -1.16
CA PRO A 181 40.70 8.54 -0.67
C PRO A 181 40.99 9.55 0.45
#